data_AF-A0A7X2MUK3-F1
#
_entry.id   AF-A0A7X2MUK3-F1
#
_cell.length_a   1.000
_cell.length_b   1.000
_cell.length_c   1.000
_cell.angle_alpha   90.00
_cell.angle_beta   90.00
_cell.angle_gamma   90.00
#
_symmetry.space_group_name_H-M   'P 1'
#
loop_
_entity.id
_entity.type
_entity.pdbx_description
1 polymer ?
#
loop_
_entity_poly.entity_id
_entity_poly.type
_entity_poly.pdbx_seq_one_letter_code
_entity_poly.pdbx_strand_id
1 'polypeptide(L)' 'NDLRVNDNLALHAACRDSDAKVIALYLATPAQWQQHDMSPKQAAFIHASLLQVQRALAERGIELHYQACHAFSDSIDAL' A
#
# COMPACT_ATOMS: atom_id res chain seq x y z
N ASN A 1 -6.64 -3.48 3.14
CA ASN A 1 -7.59 -2.73 2.29
C ASN A 1 -7.80 -1.34 2.85
N ASP A 2 -6.88 -0.43 2.57
CA ASP A 2 -7.14 0.99 2.81
C ASP A 2 -6.36 1.88 1.82
N LEU A 3 -6.70 1.74 0.53
CA LEU A 3 -6.06 2.47 -0.55
C LEU A 3 -6.72 3.86 -0.71
N ARG A 4 -6.51 4.73 0.27
CA ARG A 4 -6.95 6.13 0.23
C ARG A 4 -6.00 7.05 0.99
N VAL A 5 -5.94 8.31 0.54
CA VAL A 5 -5.21 9.40 1.23
C VAL A 5 -6.14 10.26 2.08
N ASN A 6 -7.34 10.52 1.57
CA ASN A 6 -8.34 11.31 2.28
C ASN A 6 -8.95 10.49 3.42
N ASP A 7 -9.13 11.12 4.58
CA ASP A 7 -9.70 10.47 5.77
C ASP A 7 -8.99 9.15 6.13
N ASN A 8 -7.66 9.21 6.13
CA ASN A 8 -6.79 8.12 6.55
C ASN A 8 -6.08 8.51 7.85
N LEU A 9 -6.63 8.04 8.98
CA LEU A 9 -6.10 8.35 10.32
C LEU A 9 -4.65 7.90 10.52
N ALA A 10 -4.27 6.76 9.93
CA ALA A 10 -2.90 6.25 10.04
C ALA A 10 -1.91 7.17 9.30
N LEU A 11 -2.26 7.57 8.07
CA LEU A 11 -1.46 8.54 7.31
C LEU A 11 -1.39 9.90 8.02
N HIS A 12 -2.53 10.39 8.53
CA HIS A 12 -2.58 11.65 9.28
C HIS A 12 -1.67 11.62 10.52
N ALA A 13 -1.70 10.53 11.29
CA ALA A 13 -0.85 10.35 12.45
C ALA A 13 0.64 10.26 12.08
N ALA A 14 0.98 9.57 10.99
CA ALA A 14 2.37 9.45 10.51
C ALA A 14 2.95 10.81 10.08
N CYS A 15 2.13 11.68 9.47
CA CYS A 15 2.54 13.01 9.04
C CYS A 15 2.45 14.09 10.15
N ARG A 16 2.16 13.73 11.40
CA ARG A 16 1.97 14.70 12.49
C ARG A 16 3.26 15.40 12.91
N ASP A 17 4.38 14.71 12.80
CA ASP A 17 5.72 15.26 13.03
C ASP A 17 6.25 15.85 11.71
N SER A 18 6.52 17.17 11.70
CA SER A 18 7.01 17.86 10.51
C SER A 18 8.45 17.54 10.15
N ASP A 19 9.24 17.02 11.09
CA ASP A 19 10.64 16.68 10.88
C ASP A 19 10.82 15.21 10.48
N ALA A 20 9.77 14.40 10.61
CA ALA A 20 9.78 12.99 10.25
C ALA A 20 9.74 12.79 8.72
N LYS A 21 10.62 11.92 8.22
CA LYS A 21 10.50 11.40 6.85
C LYS A 21 9.44 10.31 6.79
N VAL A 22 8.33 10.60 6.12
CA VAL A 22 7.24 9.64 5.92
C VAL A 22 7.41 8.90 4.60
N ILE A 23 7.26 7.58 4.64
CA ILE A 23 7.14 6.70 3.47
C ILE A 23 5.86 5.88 3.58
N ALA A 24 5.30 5.46 2.44
CA ALA A 24 4.21 4.51 2.38
C ALA A 24 4.71 3.16 1.85
N LEU A 25 4.12 2.08 2.35
CA LEU A 25 4.44 0.71 1.92
C LEU A 25 3.16 -0.04 1.58
N TYR A 26 3.16 -0.73 0.44
CA TYR A 26 2.14 -1.70 0.08
C TYR A 26 2.79 -3.06 -0.22
N LEU A 27 2.40 -4.07 0.56
CA LEU A 27 2.81 -5.45 0.38
C LEU A 27 1.68 -6.25 -0.28
N ALA A 28 1.90 -6.69 -1.51
CA ALA A 28 1.02 -7.61 -2.20
C ALA A 28 1.37 -9.06 -1.81
N THR A 29 0.34 -9.90 -1.62
CA THR A 29 0.49 -11.35 -1.44
C THR A 29 -0.27 -12.12 -2.52
N PRO A 30 0.17 -12.08 -3.80
CA PRO A 30 -0.60 -12.65 -4.91
C PRO A 30 -0.90 -14.15 -4.76
N ALA A 31 0.02 -14.90 -4.13
CA ALA A 31 -0.16 -16.32 -3.86
C ALA A 31 -1.30 -16.57 -2.87
N GLN A 32 -1.41 -15.78 -1.81
CA GLN A 32 -2.54 -15.85 -0.88
C GLN A 32 -3.85 -15.41 -1.54
N TRP A 33 -3.82 -14.38 -2.39
CA TRP A 33 -5.03 -13.93 -3.10
C TRP A 33 -5.60 -15.04 -3.99
N GLN A 34 -4.75 -15.83 -4.63
CA GLN A 34 -5.17 -17.00 -5.39
C GLN A 34 -5.77 -18.10 -4.50
N GLN A 35 -5.16 -18.37 -3.34
CA GLN A 35 -5.69 -19.35 -2.36
C GLN A 35 -7.04 -18.94 -1.78
N HIS A 36 -7.34 -17.64 -1.74
CA HIS A 36 -8.59 -17.08 -1.24
C HIS A 36 -9.59 -16.72 -2.36
N ASP A 37 -9.45 -17.31 -3.56
CA ASP A 37 -10.35 -17.14 -4.71
C ASP A 37 -10.60 -15.67 -5.13
N MET A 38 -9.59 -14.81 -4.97
CA MET A 38 -9.70 -13.41 -5.41
C MET A 38 -9.87 -13.33 -6.92
N SER A 39 -10.96 -12.70 -7.37
CA SER A 39 -11.21 -12.57 -8.80
C SER A 39 -10.16 -11.67 -9.50
N PRO A 40 -9.82 -11.93 -10.77
CA PRO A 40 -8.91 -11.07 -11.53
C PRO A 40 -9.39 -9.60 -11.63
N LYS A 41 -10.70 -9.38 -11.66
CA LYS A 41 -11.30 -8.03 -11.65
C LYS A 41 -11.01 -7.30 -10.34
N GLN A 42 -11.08 -7.99 -9.21
CA GLN A 42 -10.75 -7.43 -7.91
C GLN A 42 -9.26 -7.09 -7.80
N ALA A 43 -8.37 -7.97 -8.28
CA ALA A 43 -6.94 -7.69 -8.33
C ALA A 43 -6.62 -6.47 -9.21
N ALA A 44 -7.25 -6.37 -10.39
CA ALA A 44 -7.12 -5.22 -11.29
C ALA A 44 -7.63 -3.93 -10.64
N PHE A 45 -8.74 -3.99 -9.90
CA PHE A 45 -9.28 -2.85 -9.16
C PHE A 45 -8.31 -2.37 -8.07
N ILE A 46 -7.76 -3.29 -7.27
CA ILE A 46 -6.75 -2.98 -6.24
C ILE A 46 -5.53 -2.29 -6.87
N HIS A 47 -5.03 -2.83 -7.99
CA HIS A 47 -3.90 -2.23 -8.70
C HIS A 47 -4.21 -0.81 -9.21
N ALA A 48 -5.39 -0.60 -9.81
CA ALA A 48 -5.81 0.72 -10.27
C ALA A 48 -5.94 1.72 -9.12
N SER A 49 -6.52 1.30 -7.99
CA SER A 49 -6.60 2.13 -6.78
C SER A 49 -5.22 2.45 -6.21
N LEU A 50 -4.29 1.49 -6.22
CA LEU A 50 -2.92 1.69 -5.74
C LEU A 50 -2.19 2.77 -6.55
N LEU A 51 -2.35 2.77 -7.88
CA LEU A 51 -1.79 3.81 -8.75
C LEU A 51 -2.39 5.21 -8.50
N GLN A 52 -3.66 5.28 -8.08
CA GLN A 52 -4.26 6.56 -7.68
C GLN A 52 -3.67 7.06 -6.35
N VAL A 53 -3.53 6.17 -5.37
CA VAL A 53 -2.94 6.50 -4.07
C VAL A 53 -1.47 6.91 -4.22
N GLN A 54 -0.69 6.18 -5.02
CA GLN A 54 0.72 6.51 -5.27
C GLN A 54 0.87 7.94 -5.82
N ARG A 55 0.04 8.32 -6.80
CA ARG A 55 0.05 9.69 -7.35
C ARG A 55 -0.33 10.73 -6.30
N ALA A 56 -1.39 10.49 -5.53
CA ALA A 56 -1.83 11.40 -4.48
C ALA A 56 -0.83 11.54 -3.31
N LEU A 57 -0.04 10.50 -3.03
CA LEU A 57 1.06 10.55 -2.06
C LEU A 57 2.27 11.30 -2.63
N ALA A 58 2.62 11.07 -3.90
CA ALA A 58 3.72 11.76 -4.56
C ALA A 58 3.51 13.27 -4.63
N GLU A 59 2.28 13.73 -4.87
CA GLU A 59 1.90 15.16 -4.78
C GLU A 59 2.16 15.78 -3.41
N ARG A 60 2.28 14.96 -2.36
CA ARG A 60 2.57 15.35 -0.97
C ARG A 60 4.01 15.08 -0.57
N GLY A 61 4.87 14.66 -1.50
CA GLY A 61 6.26 14.31 -1.23
C GLY A 61 6.45 12.96 -0.51
N ILE A 62 5.43 12.12 -0.47
CA ILE A 62 5.49 10.80 0.17
C ILE A 62 5.67 9.74 -0.90
N GLU A 63 6.79 9.02 -0.86
CA GLU A 63 7.06 7.90 -1.75
C GLU A 63 6.27 6.66 -1.30
N LEU A 64 5.66 5.95 -2.26
CA LEU A 64 5.02 4.66 -2.01
C LEU A 64 5.88 3.54 -2.59
N HIS A 65 6.37 2.67 -1.70
CA HIS A 65 7.08 1.45 -2.05
C HIS A 65 6.08 0.30 -2.23
N TYR A 66 6.20 -0.41 -3.34
CA TYR A 66 5.45 -1.62 -3.62
C TYR A 66 6.38 -2.83 -3.54
N GLN A 67 5.95 -3.85 -2.81
CA GLN A 67 6.64 -5.13 -2.77
C GLN A 67 5.63 -6.26 -2.86
N ALA A 68 6.02 -7.34 -3.52
CA ALA A 68 5.25 -8.56 -3.57
C ALA A 68 6.01 -9.64 -2.77
N CYS A 69 5.32 -10.29 -1.83
CA CYS A 69 5.85 -11.40 -1.05
C CYS A 69 4.92 -12.61 -1.16
N HIS A 70 5.46 -13.81 -0.86
CA HIS A 70 4.69 -15.05 -0.99
C HIS A 70 3.71 -15.22 0.17
N ALA A 71 4.12 -14.89 1.39
CA ALA A 71 3.29 -14.90 2.58
C ALA A 71 3.53 -13.67 3.46
N PHE A 72 2.59 -13.40 4.37
CA PHE A 72 2.72 -12.32 5.36
C PHE A 72 3.99 -12.47 6.23
N SER A 73 4.42 -13.71 6.52
CA SER A 73 5.66 -14.01 7.24
C SER A 73 6.91 -13.49 6.55
N ASP A 74 6.89 -13.39 5.22
CA ASP A 74 8.04 -13.01 4.41
C ASP A 74 8.16 -11.48 4.28
N SER A 75 7.23 -10.74 4.89
CA SER A 75 7.25 -9.27 4.90
C SER A 75 8.44 -8.69 5.65
N ILE A 76 9.02 -9.45 6.59
CA ILE A 76 10.16 -9.02 7.40
C ILE A 76 11.44 -8.94 6.55
N ASP A 77 11.64 -9.91 5.64
CA ASP A 77 12.83 -9.95 4.77
C ASP A 77 12.70 -9.04 3.53
N ALA A 78 11.49 -8.53 3.27
CA ALA A 78 11.23 -7.64 2.16
C ALA A 78 11.61 -6.17 2.48
N LEU A 79 11.54 -5.76 3.74
CA LEU A 79 11.80 -4.38 4.21
C LEU A 79 13.29 -4.04 4.30
#